data_AF-A0AAV5CMT2-F1
#
_entry.id   AF-A0AAV5CMT2-F1
#
_cell.length_a   1.000
_cell.length_b   1.000
_cell.length_c   1.000
_cell.angle_alpha   90.00
_cell.angle_beta   90.00
_cell.angle_gamma   90.00
#
_symmetry.space_group_name_H-M   'P 1'
#
loop_
_entity.id
_entity.type
_entity.pdbx_description
1 polymer ?
#
loop_
_entity_poly.entity_id
_entity_poly.type
_entity_poly.pdbx_seq_one_letter_code
_entity_poly.pdbx_strand_id
1 'polypeptide(L)'
;MQCEKEVLAMFDASISVHPGDGKLIWFWSERWPNNASIENMAPDLYRAVAASAKHSRTLQQGLQNRQWIRDIVGPITVVVLVQYLKVWELIQEVTVRPEQEDKICWRWTNSGQYTAKSAYEMFFCGSTLFTGAKLIWKA
;
A
#
# COMPACT_ATOMS: atom_id res chain seq x y z
N MET A 1 7.20 18.67 -12.75
CA MET A 1 7.45 17.30 -13.21
C MET A 1 6.21 16.48 -12.91
N GLN A 2 5.32 16.33 -13.88
CA GLN A 2 4.02 15.70 -13.66
C GLN A 2 4.20 14.19 -13.86
N CYS A 3 4.12 13.42 -12.78
CA CYS A 3 4.07 11.97 -12.89
C CYS A 3 2.73 11.60 -13.55
N GLU A 4 2.82 10.90 -14.67
CA GLU A 4 1.67 10.39 -15.41
C GLU A 4 0.94 9.36 -14.52
N LYS A 5 -0.39 9.44 -14.46
CA LYS A 5 -1.20 8.58 -13.57
C LYS A 5 -0.94 7.10 -13.79
N GLU A 6 -0.64 6.73 -15.02
CA GLU A 6 -0.33 5.37 -15.45
C GLU A 6 0.99 4.87 -14.84
N VAL A 7 2.01 5.74 -14.75
CA VAL A 7 3.30 5.42 -14.11
C VAL A 7 3.12 5.16 -12.62
N LEU A 8 2.32 5.99 -11.94
CA LEU A 8 2.00 5.80 -10.52
C LEU A 8 1.21 4.51 -10.28
N ALA A 9 0.15 4.27 -11.06
CA ALA A 9 -0.63 3.05 -10.94
C ALA A 9 0.22 1.79 -11.18
N MET A 10 1.12 1.85 -12.16
CA MET A 10 2.05 0.76 -12.43
C MET A 10 3.02 0.54 -11.27
N PHE A 11 3.60 1.62 -10.74
CA PHE A 11 4.49 1.53 -9.59
C PHE A 11 3.77 0.94 -8.37
N ASP A 12 2.57 1.41 -8.04
CA ASP A 12 1.74 0.92 -6.93
C ASP A 12 1.33 -0.56 -7.12
N ALA A 13 1.15 -1.01 -8.36
CA ALA A 13 0.91 -2.42 -8.67
C ALA A 13 2.17 -3.28 -8.50
N SER A 14 3.35 -2.67 -8.64
CA SER A 14 4.66 -3.34 -8.68
C SER A 14 5.35 -3.45 -7.32
N ILE A 15 4.93 -2.67 -6.33
CA ILE A 15 5.50 -2.70 -4.98
C ILE A 15 4.58 -3.44 -3.99
N SER A 16 5.21 -4.10 -3.02
CA SER A 16 4.55 -4.60 -1.81
C SER A 16 5.38 -4.20 -0.59
N VAL A 17 4.73 -3.75 0.47
CA VAL A 17 5.43 -3.42 1.72
C VAL A 17 5.18 -4.53 2.73
N HIS A 18 6.25 -5.07 3.30
CA HIS A 18 6.20 -6.04 4.39
C HIS A 18 6.40 -5.29 5.72
N PRO A 19 5.40 -5.34 6.63
CA PRO A 19 5.50 -4.68 7.92
C PRO A 19 6.70 -5.18 8.75
N GLY A 20 7.58 -4.25 9.08
CA GLY A 20 8.62 -4.34 10.09
C GLY A 20 8.22 -3.45 11.26
N ASP A 21 8.79 -2.24 11.33
CA ASP A 21 8.58 -1.25 12.37
C ASP A 21 7.37 -0.35 12.13
N GLY A 22 6.73 -0.47 10.95
CA GLY A 22 5.48 0.16 10.58
C GLY A 22 5.56 1.66 10.36
N LYS A 23 6.75 2.24 10.16
CA LYS A 23 6.94 3.68 9.96
C LYS A 23 6.68 4.13 8.53
N LEU A 24 6.87 3.26 7.55
CA LEU A 24 6.69 3.55 6.13
C LEU A 24 5.31 3.17 5.61
N ILE A 25 4.48 2.56 6.46
CA ILE A 25 3.16 2.06 6.09
C ILE A 25 2.08 2.98 6.66
N TRP A 26 1.21 3.53 5.81
CA TRP A 26 0.05 4.30 6.27
C TRP A 26 -1.05 3.37 6.77
N PHE A 27 -1.51 3.60 7.99
CA PHE A 27 -2.49 2.74 8.65
C PHE A 27 -3.78 2.59 7.81
N TRP A 28 -4.34 3.69 7.31
CA TRP A 28 -5.67 3.66 6.69
C TRP A 28 -5.67 3.32 5.20
N SER A 29 -4.59 3.64 4.48
CA SER A 29 -4.58 3.70 3.01
C SER A 29 -3.65 2.67 2.37
N GLU A 30 -2.62 2.17 3.07
CA GLU A 30 -1.70 1.18 2.50
C GLU A 30 -2.26 -0.25 2.53
N ARG A 31 -1.65 -1.13 1.73
CA ARG A 31 -2.05 -2.55 1.60
C ARG A 31 -1.58 -3.40 2.79
N TRP A 32 -2.21 -3.20 3.93
CA TRP A 32 -2.09 -4.04 5.11
C TRP A 32 -3.42 -3.97 5.90
N PRO A 33 -3.78 -5.02 6.66
CA PRO A 33 -3.12 -6.32 6.76
C PRO A 33 -3.40 -7.22 5.55
N ASN A 34 -2.60 -8.27 5.37
CA ASN A 34 -2.81 -9.30 4.34
C ASN A 34 -2.91 -8.78 2.88
N ASN A 35 -2.12 -7.74 2.55
CA ASN A 35 -2.08 -7.13 1.22
C ASN A 35 -3.41 -6.49 0.76
N ALA A 36 -4.30 -6.16 1.70
CA ALA A 36 -5.53 -5.41 1.46
C ALA A 36 -5.55 -4.15 2.34
N SER A 37 -6.03 -3.02 1.82
CA SER A 37 -6.12 -1.78 2.59
C SER A 37 -7.41 -1.71 3.39
N ILE A 38 -7.39 -1.00 4.53
CA ILE A 38 -8.59 -0.75 5.34
C ILE A 38 -9.65 0.01 4.53
N GLU A 39 -9.24 0.93 3.66
CA GLU A 39 -10.11 1.59 2.69
C GLU A 39 -10.98 0.61 1.90
N ASN A 40 -10.38 -0.47 1.38
CA ASN A 40 -11.09 -1.47 0.59
C ASN A 40 -11.88 -2.46 1.46
N MET A 41 -11.35 -2.83 2.63
CA MET A 41 -11.95 -3.85 3.50
C MET A 41 -13.09 -3.34 4.38
N ALA A 42 -13.06 -2.04 4.68
CA ALA A 42 -13.92 -1.33 5.63
C ALA A 42 -14.18 0.11 5.15
N PRO A 43 -14.88 0.30 4.01
CA PRO A 43 -14.99 1.60 3.35
C PRO A 43 -15.83 2.62 4.12
N ASP A 44 -16.84 2.20 4.88
CA ASP A 44 -17.67 3.09 5.70
C ASP A 44 -16.91 3.59 6.92
N LEU A 45 -16.13 2.71 7.56
CA LEU A 45 -15.20 3.09 8.62
C LEU A 45 -14.16 4.07 8.10
N TYR A 46 -13.53 3.78 6.95
CA TYR A 46 -12.56 4.68 6.33
C TYR A 46 -13.18 6.05 6.01
N ARG A 47 -14.45 6.10 5.59
CA ARG A 47 -15.19 7.36 5.39
C ARG A 47 -15.43 8.14 6.69
N ALA A 48 -15.57 7.46 7.82
CA ALA A 48 -15.70 8.08 9.14
C ALA A 48 -14.36 8.57 9.73
N VAL A 49 -13.23 8.30 9.08
CA VAL A 49 -11.90 8.72 9.54
C VAL A 49 -11.58 10.15 9.09
N ALA A 50 -10.92 10.92 9.96
CA ALA A 50 -10.43 12.26 9.67
C ALA A 50 -9.53 12.26 8.43
N ALA A 51 -9.77 13.19 7.50
CA ALA A 51 -9.01 13.27 6.25
C ALA A 51 -7.49 13.41 6.48
N SER A 52 -7.09 14.12 7.54
CA SER A 52 -5.68 14.27 7.92
C SER A 52 -5.05 12.93 8.32
N ALA A 53 -5.77 12.06 9.02
CA ALA A 53 -5.23 10.79 9.51
C ALA A 53 -4.99 9.77 8.39
N LYS A 54 -5.73 9.84 7.29
CA LYS A 54 -5.65 8.89 6.16
C LYS A 54 -4.27 8.81 5.51
N HIS A 55 -3.52 9.91 5.55
CA HIS A 55 -2.19 10.06 4.93
C HIS A 55 -1.11 10.54 5.92
N SER A 56 -1.37 10.50 7.22
CA SER A 56 -0.38 10.89 8.24
C SER A 56 -0.24 9.87 9.37
N ARG A 57 -1.22 8.98 9.57
CA ARG A 57 -1.15 7.92 10.57
C ARG A 57 -0.32 6.76 10.05
N THR A 58 0.87 6.53 10.63
CA THR A 58 1.64 5.33 10.31
C THR A 58 1.08 4.10 11.03
N LEU A 59 1.38 2.90 10.53
CA LEU A 59 1.00 1.63 11.14
C LEU A 59 1.51 1.56 12.58
N GLN A 60 2.77 1.92 12.81
CA GLN A 60 3.38 1.98 14.13
C GLN A 60 2.56 2.86 15.09
N GLN A 61 2.27 4.09 14.66
CA GLN A 61 1.55 5.05 15.48
C GLN A 61 0.10 4.62 15.71
N GLY A 62 -0.54 4.04 14.71
CA GLY A 62 -1.93 3.57 14.80
C GLY A 62 -2.08 2.48 15.85
N LEU A 63 -1.20 1.48 15.80
CA LEU A 63 -1.22 0.37 16.75
C LEU A 63 -0.80 0.77 18.16
N GLN A 64 0.16 1.70 18.28
CA GLN A 64 0.60 2.18 19.59
C GLN A 64 -0.56 2.81 20.36
N ASN A 65 -0.85 2.29 21.56
CA ASN A 65 -1.91 2.78 22.44
C ASN A 65 -3.29 2.93 21.76
N ARG A 66 -3.56 2.13 20.72
CA ARG A 66 -4.83 2.15 19.97
C ARG A 66 -5.18 3.55 19.42
N GLN A 67 -4.18 4.34 19.05
CA GLN A 67 -4.39 5.71 18.59
C GLN A 67 -5.25 5.79 17.33
N TRP A 68 -5.26 4.75 16.50
CA TRP A 68 -6.11 4.68 15.31
C TRP A 68 -7.60 4.89 15.63
N ILE A 69 -8.08 4.50 16.82
CA ILE A 69 -9.48 4.71 17.22
C ILE A 69 -9.81 6.21 17.25
N ARG A 70 -8.85 7.06 17.65
CA ARG A 70 -9.03 8.52 17.73
C ARG A 70 -9.14 9.19 16.36
N ASP A 71 -8.76 8.48 15.30
CA ASP A 71 -8.88 8.99 13.94
C ASP A 71 -10.33 8.94 13.44
N ILE A 72 -11.21 8.18 14.11
CA ILE A 72 -12.63 8.06 13.79
C ILE A 72 -13.36 9.28 14.36
N VAL A 73 -13.75 10.21 13.48
CA VAL A 73 -14.40 11.49 13.85
C VAL A 73 -15.79 11.66 13.24
N GLY A 74 -16.12 10.84 12.24
CA GLY A 74 -17.39 10.85 11.54
C GLY A 74 -18.50 10.10 12.28
N PRO A 75 -19.70 10.01 11.67
CA PRO A 75 -20.84 9.34 12.26
C PRO A 75 -20.60 7.86 12.55
N ILE A 76 -20.85 7.44 13.80
CA ILE A 76 -20.74 6.04 14.24
C ILE A 76 -22.07 5.34 13.97
N THR A 77 -22.26 4.89 12.73
CA THR A 77 -23.43 4.09 12.34
C THR A 77 -23.23 2.61 12.67
N VAL A 78 -24.30 1.81 12.62
CA VAL A 78 -24.20 0.35 12.81
C VAL A 78 -23.22 -0.29 11.80
N VAL A 79 -23.21 0.18 10.55
CA VAL A 79 -22.28 -0.32 9.52
C VAL A 79 -20.83 -0.01 9.89
N VAL A 80 -20.57 1.20 10.38
CA VAL A 80 -19.24 1.62 10.86
C VAL A 80 -18.80 0.78 12.06
N LEU A 81 -19.70 0.47 12.99
CA LEU A 81 -19.40 -0.38 14.14
C LEU A 81 -19.03 -1.82 13.72
N VAL A 82 -19.76 -2.41 12.79
CA VAL A 82 -19.44 -3.75 12.25
C VAL A 82 -18.06 -3.74 11.58
N GLN A 83 -17.78 -2.73 10.76
CA GLN A 83 -16.47 -2.60 10.10
C GLN A 83 -15.34 -2.32 11.09
N TYR A 84 -15.60 -1.53 12.12
CA TYR A 84 -14.67 -1.32 13.23
C TYR A 84 -14.30 -2.64 13.91
N LEU A 85 -15.27 -3.49 14.25
CA LEU A 85 -15.01 -4.78 14.89
C LEU A 85 -14.17 -5.71 13.99
N LYS A 86 -14.47 -5.73 12.69
CA LYS A 86 -13.67 -6.48 11.71
C LYS A 86 -12.22 -6.02 11.68
N VAL A 87 -11.98 -4.70 11.66
CA VAL A 87 -10.63 -4.13 11.69
C VAL A 87 -9.95 -4.37 13.04
N TRP A 88 -10.71 -4.28 14.13
CA TRP A 88 -10.24 -4.54 15.49
C TRP A 88 -9.66 -5.95 15.64
N GLU A 89 -10.39 -6.96 15.13
CA GLU A 89 -9.97 -8.37 15.14
C GLU A 89 -8.71 -8.58 14.29
N LEU A 90 -8.70 -8.07 13.06
CA LEU A 90 -7.54 -8.17 12.16
C LEU A 90 -6.26 -7.58 12.76
N ILE A 91 -6.39 -6.45 13.45
CA ILE A 91 -5.25 -5.79 14.09
C ILE A 91 -4.64 -6.64 15.20
N GLN A 92 -5.40 -7.51 15.87
CA GLN A 92 -4.84 -8.37 16.93
C GLN A 92 -3.80 -9.36 16.37
N GLU A 93 -3.89 -9.71 15.09
CA GLU A 93 -2.96 -10.62 14.42
C GLU A 93 -1.70 -9.90 13.92
N VAL A 94 -1.71 -8.56 13.91
CA VAL A 94 -0.61 -7.75 13.38
C VAL A 94 0.37 -7.40 14.48
N THR A 95 1.59 -7.93 14.39
CA THR A 95 2.69 -7.55 15.27
C THR A 95 3.70 -6.68 14.52
N VAL A 96 3.87 -5.44 14.95
CA VAL A 96 4.96 -4.56 14.51
C VAL A 96 6.21 -4.85 15.33
N ARG A 97 7.35 -4.99 14.66
CA ARG A 97 8.65 -5.29 15.26
C ARG A 97 9.52 -4.03 15.25
N PRO A 98 9.69 -3.33 16.39
CA PRO A 98 10.39 -2.05 16.45
C PRO A 98 11.86 -2.11 15.99
N GLU A 99 12.48 -3.29 16.08
CA GLU A 99 13.89 -3.52 15.75
C GLU A 99 14.13 -3.86 14.27
N GLN A 100 13.07 -4.06 13.48
CA GLN A 100 13.18 -4.46 12.09
C GLN A 100 12.53 -3.40 11.20
N GLU A 101 13.29 -2.76 10.31
CA GLU A 101 12.73 -1.80 9.35
C GLU A 101 11.71 -2.45 8.40
N ASP A 102 10.73 -1.65 7.98
CA ASP A 102 9.79 -1.99 6.91
C ASP A 102 10.55 -2.35 5.62
N LYS A 103 10.10 -3.42 4.94
CA LYS A 103 10.73 -3.86 3.67
C LYS A 103 9.83 -3.59 2.49
N ILE A 104 10.28 -2.74 1.58
CA ILE A 104 9.64 -2.54 0.27
C ILE A 104 10.20 -3.57 -0.70
N CYS A 105 9.32 -4.41 -1.25
CA CYS A 105 9.67 -5.45 -2.20
C CYS A 105 9.10 -5.15 -3.58
N TRP A 106 9.95 -5.30 -4.59
CA TRP A 106 9.61 -5.26 -6.00
C TRP A 106 9.05 -6.62 -6.44
N ARG A 107 7.80 -6.66 -6.90
CA ARG A 107 7.06 -7.92 -7.13
C ARG A 107 7.57 -8.73 -8.33
N TRP A 108 8.33 -8.11 -9.23
CA TRP A 108 8.68 -8.69 -10.53
C TRP A 108 10.06 -9.34 -10.57
N THR A 109 10.75 -9.40 -9.43
CA THR A 109 12.02 -10.12 -9.29
C THR A 109 11.90 -11.11 -8.15
N ASN A 110 12.49 -12.30 -8.31
CA ASN A 110 12.49 -13.31 -7.25
C ASN A 110 13.26 -12.85 -5.99
N SER A 111 14.20 -11.90 -6.16
CA SER A 111 14.93 -11.28 -5.05
C SER A 111 14.12 -10.20 -4.32
N GLY A 112 12.97 -9.78 -4.86
CA GLY A 112 12.21 -8.65 -4.33
C GLY A 112 12.91 -7.29 -4.50
N GLN A 113 14.01 -7.24 -5.27
CA GLN A 113 14.79 -6.02 -5.48
C GLN A 113 14.42 -5.33 -6.79
N TYR A 114 14.33 -4.02 -6.72
CA TYR A 114 14.12 -3.19 -7.91
C TYR A 114 15.34 -3.25 -8.83
N THR A 115 15.08 -3.42 -10.14
CA THR A 115 16.07 -3.13 -11.18
C THR A 115 15.43 -2.33 -12.29
N ALA A 116 16.16 -1.36 -12.86
CA ALA A 116 15.67 -0.57 -13.99
C ALA A 116 15.24 -1.46 -15.17
N LYS A 117 15.95 -2.58 -15.40
CA LYS A 117 15.59 -3.58 -16.41
C LYS A 117 14.21 -4.20 -16.14
N SER A 118 13.97 -4.72 -14.93
CA SER A 118 12.67 -5.34 -14.60
C SER A 118 11.51 -4.34 -14.62
N ALA A 119 11.75 -3.08 -14.26
CA ALA A 119 10.76 -2.02 -14.38
C ALA A 119 10.41 -1.76 -15.85
N TYR A 120 11.42 -1.61 -16.70
CA TYR A 120 11.23 -1.45 -18.14
C TYR A 120 10.45 -2.63 -18.74
N GLU A 121 10.88 -3.87 -18.48
CA GLU A 121 10.19 -5.07 -18.98
C GLU A 121 8.71 -5.11 -18.59
N MET A 122 8.39 -4.67 -17.38
CA MET A 122 7.01 -4.64 -16.90
C MET A 122 6.19 -3.47 -17.46
N PHE A 123 6.79 -2.30 -17.65
CA PHE A 123 6.14 -1.17 -18.34
C PHE A 123 5.74 -1.53 -19.77
N PHE A 124 6.53 -2.38 -20.43
CA PHE A 124 6.27 -2.84 -21.79
C PHE A 124 5.72 -4.27 -21.85
N CYS A 125 5.25 -4.83 -20.72
CA CYS A 125 4.68 -6.16 -20.70
C CYS A 125 3.44 -6.21 -21.60
N GLY A 126 3.40 -7.16 -22.53
CA GLY A 126 2.34 -7.26 -23.55
C GLY A 126 2.52 -6.34 -24.77
N SER A 127 3.59 -5.54 -24.83
CA SER A 127 3.92 -4.77 -26.03
C SER A 127 4.38 -5.70 -27.15
N THR A 128 3.87 -5.47 -28.36
CA THR A 128 4.33 -6.20 -29.55
C THR A 128 5.63 -5.61 -30.05
N LEU A 129 6.66 -6.44 -30.20
CA LEU A 129 7.91 -6.03 -30.82
C LEU A 129 7.66 -5.64 -32.28
N PHE A 130 7.93 -4.38 -32.60
CA PHE A 130 7.92 -3.93 -33.99
C PHE A 130 9.07 -4.62 -34.74
N THR A 131 8.76 -5.42 -35.76
CA THR A 131 9.75 -6.21 -36.52
C THR A 131 10.89 -5.35 -37.09
N GLY A 132 10.62 -4.08 -37.40
CA GLY A 132 11.61 -3.11 -37.88
C GLY A 132 12.43 -2.40 -36.80
N ALA A 133 12.25 -2.70 -35.50
CA ALA A 133 12.94 -1.98 -34.42
C ALA A 133 14.47 -2.07 -34.51
N LYS A 134 14.99 -3.23 -34.97
CA LYS A 134 16.43 -3.45 -35.23
C LYS A 134 16.99 -2.60 -36.37
N LEU A 135 16.15 -2.10 -37.27
CA LEU A 135 16.57 -1.27 -38.41
C LEU A 135 16.63 0.22 -38.05
N ILE A 136 15.87 0.65 -37.04
CA ILE A 136 15.80 2.05 -36.60
C ILE A 136 16.87 2.35 -35.56
N TRP A 137 17.07 1.43 -34.61
CA TRP A 137 18.09 1.58 -33.57
C TRP A 137 19.32 0.76 -33.94
N LYS A 138 20.33 1.42 -34.53
CA LYS A 138 21.67 0.84 -34.65
C LYS A 138 22.33 0.82 -33.26
N ALA A 139 22.80 -0.37 -32.88
CA ALA A 139 23.61 -0.59 -31.68
C ALA A 139 24.96 0.15 -31.76
#